data_AF-A0AAW8CSS5-F1
#
_entry.id   AF-A0AAW8CSS5-F1
#
_cell.length_a   1.000
_cell.length_b   1.000
_cell.length_c   1.000
_cell.angle_alpha   90.00
_cell.angle_beta   90.00
_cell.angle_gamma   90.00
#
_symmetry.space_group_name_H-M   'P 1'
#
loop_
_entity.id
_entity.type
_entity.pdbx_description
1 polymer ?
#
loop_
_entity_poly.entity_id
_entity_poly.type
_entity_poly.pdbx_seq_one_letter_code
_entity_poly.pdbx_strand_id
1 'polypeptide(L)'
;MKTPFDNNKTHTHTQGLYRFLKNDNVTISDLSEPLVSNAKSGVSSFCLDYALVMHDWSRLALSHANKTDKLKMTHKHDVGYELQSSLLVSDSTGYPLPIAQNLITADGQLKRALIVA
;
A
#
# COMPACT_ATOMS: atom_id res chain seq x y z
N MET A 1 3.06 -28.62 25.74
CA MET A 1 2.82 -28.12 24.38
C MET A 1 4.09 -27.41 23.92
N LYS A 2 4.84 -27.94 22.95
CA LYS A 2 5.98 -27.21 22.36
C LYS A 2 5.40 -26.06 21.54
N THR A 3 5.90 -24.84 21.74
CA THR A 3 5.50 -23.71 20.90
C THR A 3 5.91 -24.03 19.45
N PRO A 4 5.04 -23.82 18.46
CA PRO A 4 5.31 -24.16 17.06
C PRO A 4 6.44 -23.33 16.44
N PHE A 5 6.93 -22.32 17.17
CA PHE A 5 8.00 -21.44 16.75
C PHE A 5 9.04 -21.28 17.85
N ASP A 6 10.30 -21.09 17.44
CA ASP A 6 11.39 -20.70 18.32
C ASP A 6 11.13 -19.28 18.86
N ASN A 7 10.92 -19.17 20.18
CA ASN A 7 10.55 -17.91 20.83
C ASN A 7 11.59 -16.81 20.59
N ASN A 8 12.88 -17.14 20.54
CA ASN A 8 13.94 -16.15 20.31
C ASN A 8 13.85 -15.55 18.90
N LYS A 9 13.52 -16.37 17.90
CA LYS A 9 13.28 -15.90 16.52
C LYS A 9 12.04 -15.00 16.44
N THR A 10 10.99 -15.35 17.16
CA THR A 10 9.74 -14.57 17.21
C THR A 10 9.95 -13.18 17.82
N HIS A 11 10.68 -13.10 18.94
CA HIS A 11 11.04 -11.81 19.55
C HIS A 11 11.91 -10.94 18.63
N THR A 12 12.88 -11.55 17.95
CA THR A 12 13.77 -10.85 17.03
C THR A 12 13.01 -10.26 15.82
N HIS A 13 12.12 -11.04 15.20
CA HIS A 13 11.29 -10.55 14.09
C HIS A 13 10.33 -9.44 14.52
N THR A 14 9.71 -9.56 15.70
CA THR A 14 8.81 -8.53 16.24
C THR A 14 9.55 -7.21 16.42
N GLN A 15 10.74 -7.25 17.02
CA GLN A 15 11.57 -6.07 17.21
C GLN A 15 12.09 -5.51 15.88
N GLY A 16 12.44 -6.38 14.93
CA GLY A 16 12.84 -5.99 13.57
C GLY A 16 11.73 -5.21 12.85
N LEU A 17 10.51 -5.73 12.86
CA LEU A 17 9.35 -5.07 12.26
C LEU A 17 9.05 -3.73 12.95
N TYR A 18 9.07 -3.70 14.29
CA TYR A 18 8.81 -2.45 15.03
C TYR A 18 9.82 -1.36 14.67
N ARG A 19 11.11 -1.71 14.59
CA ARG A 19 12.18 -0.79 14.19
C ARG A 19 12.00 -0.33 12.74
N PHE A 20 11.67 -1.24 11.83
CA PHE A 20 11.43 -0.90 10.42
C PHE A 20 10.28 0.09 10.25
N LEU A 21 9.12 -0.16 10.90
CA LEU A 21 7.94 0.71 10.84
C LEU A 21 8.16 2.09 11.50
N LYS A 22 9.22 2.24 12.29
CA LYS A 22 9.59 3.47 13.01
C LYS A 22 10.89 4.09 12.49
N ASN A 23 11.42 3.61 11.37
CA ASN A 23 12.68 4.09 10.83
C ASN A 23 12.45 5.30 9.92
N ASP A 24 12.79 6.49 10.41
CA ASP A 24 12.64 7.74 9.64
C ASP A 24 13.56 7.81 8.41
N ASN A 25 14.53 6.90 8.27
CA ASN A 25 15.35 6.77 7.06
C ASN A 25 14.65 5.98 5.94
N VAL A 26 13.52 5.31 6.22
CA VAL A 26 12.72 4.61 5.21
C VAL A 26 11.60 5.54 4.76
N THR A 27 11.64 5.90 3.49
CA THR A 27 10.61 6.75 2.87
C THR A 27 9.55 5.89 2.17
N ILE A 28 8.37 6.48 1.91
CA ILE A 28 7.33 5.81 1.10
C ILE A 28 7.84 5.48 -0.33
N SER A 29 8.77 6.27 -0.87
CA SER A 29 9.38 5.99 -2.18
C SER A 29 10.15 4.67 -2.16
N ASP A 30 10.94 4.43 -1.10
CA ASP A 30 11.70 3.17 -0.93
C ASP A 30 10.79 1.94 -0.89
N LEU A 31 9.54 2.11 -0.42
CA LEU A 31 8.53 1.04 -0.38
C LEU A 31 7.76 0.88 -1.69
N SER A 32 7.50 1.97 -2.41
CA SER A 32 6.61 1.99 -3.58
C SER A 32 7.33 1.78 -4.91
N GLU A 33 8.56 2.26 -5.06
CA GLU A 33 9.34 2.08 -6.28
C GLU A 33 9.58 0.62 -6.66
N PRO A 34 9.88 -0.30 -5.72
CA PRO A 34 10.00 -1.72 -6.03
C PRO A 34 8.71 -2.31 -6.61
N LEU A 35 7.54 -1.88 -6.13
CA LEU A 35 6.24 -2.34 -6.65
C LEU A 35 6.03 -1.89 -8.09
N VAL A 36 6.30 -0.62 -8.38
CA VAL A 36 6.21 -0.05 -9.74
C VAL A 36 7.21 -0.72 -10.68
N SER A 37 8.45 -0.93 -10.25
CA SER A 37 9.48 -1.60 -11.04
C SER A 37 9.10 -3.05 -11.36
N ASN A 38 8.57 -3.77 -10.37
CA ASN A 38 8.08 -5.13 -10.55
C ASN A 38 6.90 -5.18 -11.53
N ALA A 39 5.95 -4.25 -11.43
CA ALA A 39 4.83 -4.20 -12.36
C ALA A 39 5.27 -3.88 -13.78
N LYS A 40 6.16 -2.89 -13.97
CA LYS A 40 6.74 -2.56 -15.28
C LYS A 40 7.45 -3.76 -15.92
N SER A 41 8.26 -4.47 -15.14
CA SER A 41 8.95 -5.69 -15.61
C SER A 41 7.97 -6.83 -15.85
N GLY A 42 6.86 -6.87 -15.11
CA GLY A 42 5.81 -7.86 -15.24
C GLY A 42 4.97 -7.68 -16.51
N VAL A 43 4.82 -6.46 -17.04
CA VAL A 43 4.01 -6.24 -18.26
C VAL A 43 4.47 -7.14 -19.40
N SER A 44 5.77 -7.21 -19.69
CA SER A 44 6.30 -8.05 -20.78
C SER A 44 6.16 -9.55 -20.51
N SER A 45 5.99 -9.96 -19.25
CA SER A 45 5.88 -11.36 -18.84
C SER A 45 4.43 -11.84 -18.74
N PHE A 46 3.49 -10.93 -18.48
CA PHE A 46 2.12 -11.27 -18.12
C PHE A 46 1.07 -10.66 -19.05
N CYS A 47 1.40 -9.65 -19.86
CA CYS A 47 0.47 -9.02 -20.81
C CYS A 47 0.83 -9.41 -22.25
N LEU A 48 -0.16 -9.46 -23.13
CA LEU A 48 0.06 -9.72 -24.56
C LEU A 48 0.07 -8.41 -25.35
N ASP A 49 -1.06 -7.73 -25.38
CA ASP A 49 -1.29 -6.54 -26.21
C ASP A 49 -1.46 -5.29 -25.33
N TYR A 50 -2.12 -5.43 -24.18
CA TYR A 50 -2.45 -4.32 -23.29
C TYR A 50 -2.15 -4.63 -21.83
N ALA A 51 -1.75 -3.59 -21.10
CA ALA A 51 -1.76 -3.59 -19.65
C ALA A 51 -2.95 -2.74 -19.17
N LEU A 52 -3.97 -3.38 -18.60
CA LEU A 52 -5.16 -2.67 -18.11
C LEU A 52 -4.90 -2.14 -16.71
N VAL A 53 -5.23 -0.88 -16.42
CA VAL A 53 -5.08 -0.33 -15.07
C VAL A 53 -6.46 -0.08 -14.47
N MET A 54 -6.76 -0.82 -13.41
CA MET A 54 -7.96 -0.63 -12.61
C MET A 54 -7.68 0.39 -11.51
N HIS A 55 -8.56 1.38 -11.37
CA HIS A 55 -8.51 2.39 -10.33
C HIS A 55 -9.75 2.29 -9.45
N ASP A 56 -9.53 2.34 -8.13
CA ASP A 56 -10.63 2.41 -7.17
C ASP A 56 -10.26 3.29 -5.97
N TRP A 57 -11.28 3.77 -5.28
CA TRP A 57 -11.20 4.54 -4.05
C TRP A 57 -11.88 3.79 -2.93
N SER A 58 -11.10 3.44 -1.92
CA SER A 58 -11.57 2.77 -0.72
C SER A 58 -11.49 3.69 0.49
N ARG A 59 -12.38 3.47 1.46
CA ARG A 59 -12.32 4.17 2.74
C ARG A 59 -11.56 3.33 3.77
N LEU A 60 -10.61 3.96 4.47
CA LEU A 60 -9.96 3.38 5.64
C LEU A 60 -10.54 4.00 6.92
N ALA A 61 -11.41 3.27 7.59
CA ALA A 61 -11.98 3.70 8.87
C ALA A 61 -10.97 3.50 10.00
N LEU A 62 -10.42 4.59 10.55
CA LEU A 62 -9.48 4.58 11.67
C LEU A 62 -9.94 5.55 12.76
N SER A 63 -10.11 5.04 13.98
CA SER A 63 -10.65 5.81 15.10
C SER A 63 -9.61 6.19 16.16
N HIS A 64 -8.35 5.78 16.02
CA HIS A 64 -7.31 6.06 17.02
C HIS A 64 -7.04 7.55 17.20
N ALA A 65 -6.87 7.97 18.46
CA ALA A 65 -6.69 9.36 18.86
C ALA A 65 -5.34 9.95 18.41
N ASN A 66 -4.31 9.12 18.24
CA ASN A 66 -2.99 9.53 17.76
C ASN A 66 -2.92 9.83 16.25
N LYS A 67 -4.02 9.59 15.52
CA LYS A 67 -4.19 9.94 14.10
C LYS A 67 -4.97 11.25 14.03
N THR A 68 -4.26 12.36 13.92
CA THR A 68 -4.83 13.71 13.98
C THR A 68 -5.20 14.26 12.59
N ASP A 69 -4.66 13.67 11.54
CA ASP A 69 -4.79 14.06 10.13
C ASP A 69 -5.94 13.34 9.40
N LYS A 70 -6.95 12.86 10.13
CA LYS A 70 -8.07 12.12 9.53
C LYS A 70 -9.05 13.04 8.82
N LEU A 71 -9.60 12.56 7.72
CA LEU A 71 -10.70 13.19 7.00
C LEU A 71 -12.04 12.92 7.69
N LYS A 72 -12.93 13.90 7.62
CA LYS A 72 -14.37 13.71 7.81
C LYS A 72 -15.01 13.63 6.42
N MET A 73 -15.46 12.45 6.05
CA MET A 73 -16.01 12.13 4.73
C MET A 73 -17.52 12.40 4.72
N THR A 74 -18.27 11.69 3.89
CA THR A 74 -19.68 11.98 3.54
C THR A 74 -20.62 12.12 4.74
N HIS A 75 -20.50 11.29 5.79
CA HIS A 75 -21.33 11.39 6.99
C HIS A 75 -20.54 11.77 8.25
N LYS A 76 -21.26 12.23 9.28
CA LYS A 76 -20.65 12.74 10.54
C LYS A 76 -19.73 11.72 11.23
N HIS A 77 -20.03 10.43 11.10
CA HIS A 77 -19.25 9.33 11.68
C HIS A 77 -18.29 8.71 10.66
N ASP A 78 -18.27 9.25 9.45
CA ASP A 78 -17.40 8.78 8.39
C ASP A 78 -16.01 9.39 8.51
N VAL A 79 -15.29 9.04 9.59
CA VAL A 79 -13.95 9.55 9.87
C VAL A 79 -12.91 8.50 9.50
N GLY A 80 -11.83 8.91 8.84
CA GLY A 80 -10.78 8.00 8.37
C GLY A 80 -9.88 8.61 7.32
N TYR A 81 -9.41 7.79 6.39
CA TYR A 81 -8.65 8.21 5.21
C TYR A 81 -9.32 7.68 3.94
N GLU A 82 -9.01 8.31 2.82
CA GLU A 82 -9.28 7.73 1.49
C GLU A 82 -8.02 7.05 0.99
N LEU A 83 -8.19 5.88 0.37
CA LEU A 83 -7.12 5.12 -0.25
C LEU A 83 -7.47 4.94 -1.73
N GLN A 84 -6.75 5.65 -2.59
CA GLN A 84 -6.81 5.41 -4.02
C GLN A 84 -5.82 4.29 -4.36
N SER A 85 -6.34 3.20 -4.93
CA SER A 85 -5.52 2.06 -5.37
C SER A 85 -5.51 1.97 -6.89
N SER A 86 -4.34 1.64 -7.43
CA SER A 86 -4.17 1.34 -8.85
C SER A 86 -3.57 -0.05 -9.01
N LEU A 87 -4.23 -0.87 -9.80
CA LEU A 87 -3.85 -2.25 -10.05
C LEU A 87 -3.72 -2.48 -11.55
N LEU A 88 -2.52 -2.84 -11.99
CA LEU A 88 -2.32 -3.32 -13.35
C LEU A 88 -2.83 -4.76 -13.44
N VAL A 89 -3.52 -5.08 -14.52
CA VAL A 89 -4.14 -6.36 -14.75
C VAL A 89 -3.78 -6.83 -16.17
N SER A 90 -3.27 -8.05 -16.24
CA SER A 90 -3.01 -8.75 -17.52
C SER A 90 -4.28 -8.84 -18.36
N ASP A 91 -4.19 -8.44 -19.62
CA ASP A 91 -5.27 -8.54 -20.61
C ASP A 91 -5.67 -9.98 -20.95
N SER A 92 -4.75 -10.94 -20.77
CA SER A 92 -4.95 -12.34 -21.13
C SER A 92 -5.38 -13.22 -19.96
N THR A 93 -4.83 -12.97 -18.76
CA THR A 93 -5.01 -13.87 -17.60
C THR A 93 -5.72 -13.23 -16.41
N GLY A 94 -5.83 -11.89 -16.41
CA GLY A 94 -6.31 -11.16 -15.23
C GLY A 94 -5.30 -11.11 -14.07
N TYR A 95 -4.03 -11.49 -14.27
CA TYR A 95 -3.01 -11.46 -13.24
C TYR A 95 -2.81 -10.04 -12.66
N PRO A 96 -2.90 -9.85 -11.33
CA PRO A 96 -2.84 -8.54 -10.69
C PRO A 96 -1.40 -8.11 -10.32
N LEU A 97 -1.04 -6.89 -10.69
CA LEU A 97 0.25 -6.25 -10.41
C LEU A 97 0.03 -4.87 -9.76
N PRO A 98 0.18 -4.72 -8.42
CA PRO A 98 -0.07 -3.46 -7.74
C PRO A 98 0.93 -2.38 -8.16
N ILE A 99 0.43 -1.19 -8.50
CA ILE A 99 1.29 -0.08 -8.97
C ILE A 99 1.17 1.20 -8.13
N ALA A 100 0.06 1.41 -7.42
CA ALA A 100 -0.07 2.57 -6.54
C ALA A 100 -1.05 2.33 -5.40
N GLN A 101 -0.71 2.92 -4.25
CA GLN A 101 -1.58 3.12 -3.12
C GLN A 101 -1.35 4.53 -2.58
N ASN A 102 -2.31 5.40 -2.82
CA ASN A 102 -2.24 6.81 -2.46
C ASN A 102 -3.19 7.06 -1.30
N LEU A 103 -2.63 7.37 -0.14
CA LEU A 103 -3.38 7.67 1.07
C LEU A 103 -3.67 9.18 1.13
N ILE A 104 -4.95 9.54 1.17
CA ILE A 104 -5.41 10.92 1.30
C ILE A 104 -5.77 11.18 2.76
N THR A 105 -5.17 12.21 3.33
CA THR A 105 -5.38 12.69 4.68
C THR A 105 -5.90 14.12 4.66
N ALA A 106 -6.28 14.65 5.82
CA ALA A 106 -6.67 16.05 5.96
C ALA A 106 -5.54 17.03 5.61
N ASP A 107 -4.28 16.59 5.73
CA ASP A 107 -3.11 17.39 5.39
C ASP A 107 -2.70 17.24 3.91
N GLY A 108 -3.39 16.39 3.15
CA GLY A 108 -3.16 16.12 1.74
C GLY A 108 -2.78 14.67 1.44
N GLN A 109 -2.22 14.44 0.26
CA GLN A 109 -1.82 13.09 -0.17
C GLN A 109 -0.44 12.72 0.38
N LEU A 110 -0.35 11.62 1.13
CA LEU A 110 0.91 11.06 1.60
C LEU A 110 1.61 10.26 0.50
N LYS A 111 2.42 10.98 -0.29
CA LYS A 111 3.32 10.53 -1.37
C LYS A 111 2.68 9.71 -2.52
N ARG A 112 3.38 9.71 -3.66
CA ARG A 112 2.88 9.45 -5.02
C ARG A 112 3.69 8.31 -5.65
N ALA A 113 3.06 7.17 -5.96
CA ALA A 113 3.58 6.31 -7.01
C ALA A 113 3.24 6.95 -8.36
N LEU A 114 4.25 7.31 -9.15
CA LEU A 114 4.04 7.94 -10.45
C LEU A 114 3.37 6.92 -11.39
N ILE A 115 2.07 7.09 -11.62
CA ILE A 115 1.36 6.40 -12.70
C ILE A 115 1.82 7.08 -14.00
N VAL A 116 2.78 6.47 -14.68
CA VAL A 116 3.05 6.79 -16.09
C VAL A 116 2.15 5.85 -16.88
N ALA A 117 1.02 6.39 -17.31
CA ALA A 117 0.24 5.82 -18.41
C ALA A 117 0.81 6.36 -19.72
#